data_AF-A0A1T5EWK8-F1
#
_entry.id   AF-A0A1T5EWK8-F1
#
_cell.length_a   1.000
_cell.length_b   1.000
_cell.length_c   1.000
_cell.angle_alpha   90.00
_cell.angle_beta   90.00
_cell.angle_gamma   90.00
#
_symmetry.space_group_name_H-M   'P 1'
#
loop_
_entity.id
_entity.type
_entity.pdbx_description
1 polymer ?
#
loop_
_entity_poly.entity_id
_entity_poly.type
_entity_poly.pdbx_seq_one_letter_code
_entity_poly.pdbx_strand_id
1 'polypeptide(L)'
;MNRWFLWLDNTFHYKSILYSTMKHNFSFVLFLLSVFMFSQNKVITKSENSVQFKGNIQGSPLTIFLKNQDIIDCDDYDRFVEGWYYYDKYKTKIPLNGYTKGCDMKLFNFGKNQKSVVSKLQNLVSNSTIDSLYRNSNPEEILSFDRCFYSENKTKTFKGEFKNADKTTEILLDTDDIFIGRKLENFELPNQKEINLRKVFAGYGGNQFYSLTEDKSENRLIFYFESISNHNACGQCGASDDEKGYRIIYFDKNWNIKKTDEFLTESCLSFIYDTKIIKKSKTEVKYQITDDSGADKKQYFLVVNKANSTIVKL
;
A
#
# COMPACT_ATOMS: atom_id res chain seq x y z
N MET A 1 37.82 -37.41 -83.34
CA MET A 1 38.32 -36.29 -84.17
C MET A 1 37.15 -35.33 -84.38
N ASN A 2 37.35 -34.02 -84.23
CA ASN A 2 36.36 -32.91 -84.10
C ASN A 2 35.91 -32.68 -82.64
N ARG A 3 36.26 -31.62 -81.88
CA ARG A 3 36.57 -30.17 -82.05
C ARG A 3 35.31 -29.28 -81.96
N TRP A 4 35.40 -28.22 -81.13
CA TRP A 4 34.53 -27.00 -80.98
C TRP A 4 33.35 -27.09 -79.97
N PHE A 5 32.91 -26.07 -79.21
CA PHE A 5 33.42 -24.78 -78.67
C PHE A 5 32.27 -24.11 -77.84
N LEU A 6 32.61 -23.46 -76.72
CA LEU A 6 32.09 -22.23 -76.06
C LEU A 6 30.64 -21.98 -75.54
N TRP A 7 30.63 -21.35 -74.34
CA TRP A 7 29.78 -20.25 -73.77
C TRP A 7 28.36 -20.64 -73.33
N LEU A 8 27.77 -20.25 -72.18
CA LEU A 8 27.86 -19.19 -71.15
C LEU A 8 27.28 -19.79 -69.83
N ASP A 9 27.52 -19.35 -68.60
CA ASP A 9 26.86 -18.17 -68.01
C ASP A 9 27.45 -17.80 -66.63
N ASN A 10 27.70 -16.51 -66.47
CA ASN A 10 28.16 -15.83 -65.26
C ASN A 10 26.95 -15.30 -64.48
N THR A 11 26.33 -16.10 -63.60
CA THR A 11 25.25 -15.60 -62.71
C THR A 11 25.25 -16.29 -61.34
N PHE A 12 26.39 -16.35 -60.65
CA PHE A 12 26.42 -16.94 -59.29
C PHE A 12 27.42 -16.26 -58.36
N HIS A 13 27.36 -14.93 -58.19
CA HIS A 13 28.13 -14.31 -57.10
C HIS A 13 27.44 -13.23 -56.26
N TYR A 14 26.20 -12.82 -56.57
CA TYR A 14 25.50 -11.78 -55.79
C TYR A 14 24.52 -12.29 -54.73
N LYS A 15 24.20 -13.59 -54.67
CA LYS A 15 23.22 -14.13 -53.69
C LYS A 15 23.80 -14.50 -52.32
N SER A 16 25.13 -14.58 -52.17
CA SER A 16 25.76 -15.09 -50.94
C SER A 16 25.97 -14.03 -49.85
N ILE A 17 26.25 -12.77 -50.22
CA ILE A 17 26.61 -11.71 -49.26
C ILE A 17 25.37 -11.12 -48.55
N LEU A 18 24.21 -11.11 -49.21
CA LEU A 18 22.95 -10.62 -48.62
C LEU A 18 22.39 -11.55 -47.53
N TYR A 19 22.65 -12.86 -47.60
CA TYR A 19 22.11 -13.83 -46.64
C TYR A 19 22.85 -13.85 -45.29
N SER A 20 24.10 -13.40 -45.23
CA SER A 20 24.91 -13.40 -44.00
C SER A 20 24.65 -12.19 -43.11
N THR A 21 24.51 -11.00 -43.72
CA THR A 21 24.22 -9.73 -43.02
C THR A 21 22.78 -9.63 -42.52
N MET A 22 21.82 -10.27 -43.20
CA MET A 22 20.42 -10.32 -42.74
C MET A 22 20.23 -11.15 -41.46
N LYS A 23 21.01 -12.21 -41.23
CA LYS A 23 20.90 -13.06 -40.02
C LYS A 23 21.32 -12.32 -38.74
N HIS A 24 22.34 -11.47 -38.82
CA HIS A 24 22.83 -10.72 -37.66
C HIS A 24 21.87 -9.60 -37.27
N ASN A 25 21.29 -8.91 -38.26
CA ASN A 25 20.28 -7.86 -38.01
C ASN A 25 18.95 -8.43 -37.50
N PHE A 26 18.52 -9.60 -38.01
CA PHE A 26 17.28 -10.24 -37.54
C PHE A 26 17.40 -10.73 -36.09
N SER A 27 18.55 -11.28 -35.70
CA SER A 27 18.80 -11.72 -34.32
C SER A 27 18.84 -10.54 -33.34
N PHE A 28 19.41 -9.41 -33.75
CA PHE A 28 19.45 -8.20 -32.92
C PHE A 28 18.07 -7.56 -32.71
N VAL A 29 17.22 -7.55 -33.75
CA VAL A 29 15.82 -7.09 -33.65
C VAL A 29 14.98 -8.04 -32.77
N LEU A 30 15.20 -9.35 -32.86
CA LEU A 30 14.52 -10.33 -31.99
C LEU A 30 14.93 -10.18 -30.52
N PHE A 31 16.21 -9.84 -30.26
CA PHE A 31 16.72 -9.55 -28.92
C PHE A 31 16.19 -8.22 -28.36
N LEU A 32 16.04 -7.18 -29.18
CA LEU A 32 15.41 -5.93 -28.74
C LEU A 32 13.91 -6.11 -28.45
N LEU A 33 13.20 -6.90 -29.27
CA LEU A 33 11.79 -7.24 -29.03
C LEU A 33 11.58 -8.08 -27.77
N SER A 34 12.53 -8.93 -27.37
CA SER A 34 12.41 -9.72 -26.15
C SER A 34 12.61 -8.88 -24.87
N VAL A 35 13.36 -7.79 -24.93
CA VAL A 35 13.57 -6.87 -23.79
C VAL A 35 12.30 -6.07 -23.46
N PHE A 36 11.42 -5.80 -24.43
CA PHE A 36 10.15 -5.08 -24.20
C PHE A 36 9.00 -5.96 -23.70
N MET A 37 9.15 -7.29 -23.63
CA MET A 37 8.03 -8.21 -23.37
C MET A 37 7.81 -8.58 -21.88
N PHE A 38 8.51 -7.93 -20.94
CA PHE A 38 8.40 -8.25 -19.53
C PHE A 38 8.10 -7.04 -18.64
N SER A 39 7.14 -6.21 -19.03
CA SER A 39 6.42 -5.39 -18.04
C SER A 39 5.27 -6.23 -17.46
N GLN A 40 5.52 -6.92 -16.35
CA GLN A 40 4.45 -7.61 -15.61
C GLN A 40 3.73 -6.58 -14.76
N ASN A 41 2.40 -6.45 -14.92
CA ASN A 41 1.55 -5.69 -14.01
C ASN A 41 1.73 -6.25 -12.59
N LYS A 42 2.48 -5.53 -11.75
CA LYS A 42 2.85 -5.98 -10.42
C LYS A 42 2.50 -4.88 -9.42
N VAL A 43 1.96 -5.29 -8.27
CA VAL A 43 1.83 -4.40 -7.12
C VAL A 43 3.23 -4.14 -6.56
N ILE A 44 3.63 -2.88 -6.53
CA ILE A 44 4.90 -2.43 -5.97
C ILE A 44 4.65 -2.12 -4.49
N THR A 45 5.18 -2.98 -3.62
CA THR A 45 5.15 -2.75 -2.18
C THR A 45 6.37 -1.93 -1.77
N LYS A 46 6.15 -0.79 -1.13
CA LYS A 46 7.20 0.08 -0.59
C LYS A 46 7.00 0.24 0.91
N SER A 47 7.98 -0.18 1.70
CA SER A 47 7.98 0.12 3.15
C SER A 47 8.45 1.55 3.36
N GLU A 48 7.57 2.43 3.84
CA GLU A 48 7.95 3.78 4.26
C GLU A 48 8.07 3.81 5.78
N ASN A 49 9.30 3.70 6.27
CA ASN A 49 9.59 3.77 7.71
C ASN A 49 9.70 5.22 8.22
N SER A 50 9.48 6.21 7.37
CA SER A 50 9.49 7.62 7.73
C SER A 50 8.50 8.39 6.89
N VAL A 51 7.99 9.47 7.45
CA VAL A 51 7.03 10.38 6.81
C VAL A 51 7.44 11.82 7.06
N GLN A 52 7.08 12.70 6.13
CA GLN A 52 7.21 14.14 6.29
C GLN A 52 5.84 14.79 6.13
N PHE A 53 5.40 15.51 7.16
CA PHE A 53 4.20 16.32 7.15
C PHE A 53 4.56 17.78 6.92
N LYS A 54 3.74 18.50 6.16
CA LYS A 54 3.75 19.96 6.04
C LYS A 54 2.49 20.50 6.69
N GLY A 55 2.51 21.74 7.14
CA GLY A 55 1.39 22.33 7.84
C GLY A 55 1.66 23.72 8.36
N ASN A 56 0.90 24.16 9.35
CA ASN A 56 1.11 25.44 10.01
C ASN A 56 0.65 25.43 11.48
N ILE A 57 1.23 26.33 12.27
CA ILE A 57 0.79 26.68 13.62
C ILE A 57 0.45 28.17 13.58
N GLN A 58 -0.83 28.50 13.80
CA GLN A 58 -1.34 29.88 13.70
C GLN A 58 -0.93 30.59 12.38
N GLY A 59 -1.03 29.88 11.24
CA GLY A 59 -0.69 30.42 9.93
C GLY A 59 0.81 30.51 9.62
N SER A 60 1.70 30.19 10.57
CA SER A 60 3.15 30.12 10.33
C SER A 60 3.54 28.71 9.87
N PRO A 61 4.30 28.55 8.77
CA PRO A 61 4.63 27.24 8.22
C PRO A 61 5.38 26.32 9.18
N LEU A 62 5.07 25.04 9.06
CA LEU A 62 5.63 23.95 9.85
C LEU A 62 5.98 22.78 8.93
N THR A 63 7.10 22.13 9.20
CA THR A 63 7.43 20.80 8.66
C THR A 63 7.71 19.85 9.80
N ILE A 64 7.13 18.66 9.79
CA ILE A 64 7.43 17.59 10.74
C ILE A 64 8.01 16.42 9.97
N PHE A 65 9.14 15.88 10.42
CA PHE A 65 9.70 14.63 9.93
C PHE A 65 9.67 13.61 11.07
N LEU A 66 9.13 12.43 10.81
CA LEU A 66 9.03 11.35 11.78
C LEU A 66 9.51 10.04 11.16
N LYS A 67 10.16 9.22 11.98
CA LYS A 67 10.64 7.89 11.67
C LYS A 67 10.06 6.91 12.67
N ASN A 68 9.54 5.80 12.15
CA ASN A 68 9.13 4.66 12.96
C ASN A 68 10.35 4.03 13.64
N GLN A 69 10.24 3.77 14.94
CA GLN A 69 11.25 3.05 15.71
C GLN A 69 10.84 1.61 15.93
N ASP A 70 9.73 1.39 16.65
CA ASP A 70 9.29 0.06 17.07
C ASP A 70 7.78 0.01 17.23
N ILE A 71 7.26 -1.22 17.25
CA ILE A 71 5.88 -1.52 17.61
C ILE A 71 5.74 -1.39 19.12
N ILE A 72 4.74 -0.63 19.57
CA ILE A 72 4.52 -0.41 21.00
C ILE A 72 3.69 -1.56 21.58
N ASP A 73 2.59 -1.92 20.91
CA ASP A 73 1.60 -2.88 21.38
C ASP A 73 1.29 -3.94 20.34
N CYS A 74 0.39 -4.85 20.67
CA CYS A 74 -0.09 -5.83 19.71
C CYS A 74 -0.83 -5.20 18.53
N ASP A 75 -1.19 -3.91 18.58
CA ASP A 75 -1.79 -3.21 17.45
C ASP A 75 -0.75 -2.76 16.42
N ASP A 76 -0.98 -3.15 15.17
CA ASP A 76 -0.14 -2.83 14.03
C ASP A 76 -0.06 -1.32 13.70
N TYR A 77 -0.88 -0.50 14.34
CA TYR A 77 -0.83 0.96 14.26
C TYR A 77 -0.12 1.65 15.42
N ASP A 78 0.20 0.90 16.46
CA ASP A 78 0.82 1.44 17.65
C ASP A 78 2.34 1.44 17.45
N ARG A 79 2.94 2.63 17.33
CA ARG A 79 4.35 2.80 16.97
C ARG A 79 5.04 3.87 17.81
N PHE A 80 6.27 3.58 18.24
CA PHE A 80 7.17 4.63 18.71
C PHE A 80 7.70 5.41 17.53
N VAL A 81 7.71 6.73 17.67
CA VAL A 81 8.16 7.62 16.62
C VAL A 81 9.20 8.58 17.17
N GLU A 82 10.22 8.85 16.36
CA GLU A 82 11.22 9.87 16.62
C GLU A 82 11.35 10.78 15.42
N GLY A 83 11.86 11.99 15.64
CA GLY A 83 12.20 12.86 14.53
C GLY A 83 12.39 14.29 14.98
N TRP A 84 11.88 15.21 14.17
CA TRP A 84 11.99 16.63 14.44
C TRP A 84 10.86 17.41 13.77
N TYR A 85 10.60 18.62 14.27
CA TYR A 85 9.86 19.61 13.51
C TYR A 85 10.67 20.86 13.28
N TYR A 86 10.38 21.54 12.18
CA TYR A 86 10.92 22.85 11.84
C TYR A 86 9.73 23.80 11.78
N TYR A 87 9.76 24.80 12.66
CA TYR A 87 8.76 25.85 12.71
C TYR A 87 9.43 27.17 12.31
N ASP A 88 8.86 27.86 11.31
CA ASP A 88 9.47 29.06 10.73
C ASP A 88 9.75 30.17 11.75
N LYS A 89 9.01 30.19 12.86
CA LYS A 89 9.24 31.10 13.99
C LYS A 89 10.59 30.85 14.68
N TYR A 90 10.99 29.58 14.80
CA TYR A 90 12.22 29.18 15.50
C TYR A 90 13.40 29.00 14.56
N LYS A 91 13.14 28.71 13.28
CA LYS A 91 14.16 28.52 12.22
C LYS A 91 15.22 27.46 12.55
N THR A 92 14.87 26.50 13.39
CA THR A 92 15.73 25.37 13.77
C THR A 92 14.92 24.09 13.85
N LYS A 93 15.60 22.95 13.72
CA LYS A 93 14.99 21.63 13.92
C LYS A 93 14.91 21.34 15.42
N ILE A 94 13.71 21.15 15.91
CA ILE A 94 13.43 20.81 17.30
C ILE A 94 13.13 19.31 17.37
N PRO A 95 13.82 18.55 18.22
CA PRO A 95 13.66 17.11 18.29
C PRO A 95 12.28 16.74 18.83
N LEU A 96 11.77 15.61 18.33
CA LEU A 96 10.50 15.03 18.76
C LEU A 96 10.67 13.55 19.05
N ASN A 97 10.01 13.11 20.13
CA ASN A 97 9.77 11.71 20.41
C ASN A 97 8.32 11.54 20.83
N GLY A 98 7.74 10.40 20.53
CA GLY A 98 6.35 10.17 20.90
C GLY A 98 5.84 8.85 20.37
N TYR A 99 4.54 8.79 20.18
CA TYR A 99 3.88 7.56 19.77
C TYR A 99 2.70 7.85 18.85
N THR A 100 2.38 6.86 18.01
CA THR A 100 1.06 6.69 17.41
C THR A 100 0.33 5.60 18.16
N LYS A 101 -0.96 5.80 18.44
CA LYS A 101 -1.83 4.78 19.04
C LYS A 101 -3.19 4.80 18.37
N GLY A 102 -3.54 3.76 17.63
CA GLY A 102 -4.71 3.78 16.76
C GLY A 102 -4.66 4.99 15.82
N CYS A 103 -5.55 5.97 16.02
CA CYS A 103 -5.61 7.19 15.23
C CYS A 103 -5.09 8.45 15.96
N ASP A 104 -4.47 8.27 17.12
CA ASP A 104 -3.85 9.35 17.88
C ASP A 104 -2.37 9.42 17.58
N MET A 105 -1.84 10.64 17.50
CA MET A 105 -0.40 10.87 17.48
C MET A 105 -0.06 11.95 18.52
N LYS A 106 0.83 11.60 19.45
CA LYS A 106 1.35 12.57 20.42
C LYS A 106 2.87 12.62 20.33
N LEU A 107 3.40 13.83 20.17
CA LEU A 107 4.81 14.11 20.00
C LEU A 107 5.25 15.10 21.08
N PHE A 108 6.44 14.88 21.62
CA PHE A 108 6.96 15.56 22.79
C PHE A 108 8.37 16.07 22.52
N ASN A 109 8.61 17.31 22.94
CA ASN A 109 9.93 17.91 23.05
C ASN A 109 10.20 18.22 24.53
N PHE A 110 11.34 17.77 25.04
CA PHE A 110 11.81 17.94 26.42
C PHE A 110 13.01 18.91 26.49
N GLY A 111 13.23 19.69 25.42
CA GLY A 111 14.30 20.67 25.33
C GLY A 111 15.68 20.06 25.56
N LYS A 112 16.44 20.64 26.50
CA LYS A 112 17.81 20.19 26.80
C LYS A 112 17.87 18.75 27.34
N ASN A 113 16.77 18.25 27.90
CA ASN A 113 16.69 16.93 28.51
C ASN A 113 16.26 15.82 27.54
N GLN A 114 16.00 16.13 26.26
CA GLN A 114 15.47 15.20 25.25
C GLN A 114 16.12 13.80 25.31
N LYS A 115 17.45 13.73 25.16
CA LYS A 115 18.17 12.46 25.09
C LYS A 115 18.06 11.64 26.39
N SER A 116 18.09 12.29 27.54
CA SER A 116 18.05 11.62 28.85
C SER A 116 16.66 11.11 29.18
N VAL A 117 15.61 11.85 28.82
CA VAL A 117 14.23 11.45 29.06
C VAL A 117 13.86 10.30 28.13
N VAL A 118 14.15 10.44 26.83
CA VAL A 118 13.80 9.43 25.82
C VAL A 118 14.45 8.08 26.12
N SER A 119 15.73 8.06 26.49
CA SER A 119 16.41 6.81 26.83
C SER A 119 15.82 6.11 28.05
N LYS A 120 15.34 6.87 29.04
CA LYS A 120 14.61 6.30 30.19
C LYS A 120 13.26 5.75 29.76
N LEU A 121 12.52 6.49 28.93
CA LEU A 121 11.19 6.11 28.48
C LEU A 121 11.21 4.84 27.65
N GLN A 122 12.15 4.70 26.70
CA GLN A 122 12.30 3.50 25.86
C GLN A 122 12.54 2.21 26.65
N ASN A 123 13.20 2.30 27.81
CA ASN A 123 13.48 1.14 28.66
C ASN A 123 12.31 0.72 29.58
N LEU A 124 11.26 1.53 29.68
CA LEU A 124 10.15 1.34 30.64
C LEU A 124 8.86 0.84 29.98
N VAL A 125 8.84 0.69 28.65
CA VAL A 125 7.58 0.53 27.92
C VAL A 125 7.08 -0.91 27.97
N SER A 126 6.12 -1.15 28.87
CA SER A 126 4.97 -2.01 28.58
C SER A 126 3.71 -1.13 28.52
N ASN A 127 2.79 -1.45 27.62
CA ASN A 127 1.82 -0.56 26.96
C ASN A 127 0.88 0.32 27.78
N SER A 128 0.71 0.10 29.07
CA SER A 128 -0.42 0.68 29.81
C SER A 128 -0.20 2.11 30.32
N THR A 129 1.03 2.65 30.26
CA THR A 129 1.37 3.91 30.96
C THR A 129 2.02 4.98 30.09
N ILE A 130 2.16 4.78 28.78
CA ILE A 130 2.96 5.67 27.90
C ILE A 130 2.52 7.13 27.98
N ASP A 131 1.22 7.41 27.86
CA ASP A 131 0.75 8.81 27.93
C ASP A 131 1.08 9.44 29.30
N SER A 132 0.94 8.68 30.38
CA SER A 132 1.29 9.15 31.73
C SER A 132 2.80 9.33 31.90
N LEU A 133 3.63 8.45 31.35
CA LEU A 133 5.08 8.53 31.43
C LEU A 133 5.63 9.75 30.68
N TYR A 134 5.14 10.00 29.47
CA TYR A 134 5.55 11.18 28.70
C TYR A 134 5.03 12.48 29.32
N ARG A 135 3.79 12.53 29.82
CA ARG A 135 3.25 13.72 30.51
C ARG A 135 3.96 14.01 31.83
N ASN A 136 4.24 13.00 32.64
CA ASN A 136 4.95 13.14 33.92
C ASN A 136 6.42 13.51 33.75
N SER A 137 6.96 13.42 32.53
CA SER A 137 8.32 13.82 32.20
C SER A 137 8.48 15.32 31.90
N ASN A 138 7.43 16.14 32.13
CA ASN A 138 7.44 17.60 32.00
C ASN A 138 7.98 18.09 30.62
N PRO A 139 7.31 17.74 29.52
CA PRO A 139 7.68 18.23 28.19
C PRO A 139 7.59 19.76 28.11
N GLU A 140 8.54 20.38 27.42
CA GLU A 140 8.50 21.82 27.09
C GLU A 140 7.41 22.09 26.04
N GLU A 141 7.27 21.19 25.08
CA GLU A 141 6.27 21.30 24.01
C GLU A 141 5.61 19.95 23.71
N ILE A 142 4.32 20.00 23.39
CA ILE A 142 3.49 18.84 23.03
C ILE A 142 2.75 19.16 21.74
N LEU A 143 2.84 18.25 20.76
CA LEU A 143 1.97 18.25 19.59
C LEU A 143 1.04 17.05 19.72
N SER A 144 -0.27 17.31 19.80
CA SER A 144 -1.29 16.27 19.96
C SER A 144 -2.24 16.31 18.79
N PHE A 145 -2.43 15.17 18.15
CA PHE A 145 -3.34 14.99 17.03
C PHE A 145 -4.30 13.87 17.41
N ASP A 146 -5.59 14.22 17.48
CA ASP A 146 -6.67 13.28 17.78
C ASP A 146 -7.65 13.34 16.61
N ARG A 147 -7.70 12.25 15.84
CA ARG A 147 -8.78 12.05 14.86
C ARG A 147 -8.92 10.58 14.49
N CYS A 148 -9.88 9.90 15.12
CA CYS A 148 -10.33 8.58 14.68
C CYS A 148 -10.77 8.56 13.21
N PHE A 149 -10.12 7.72 12.41
CA PHE A 149 -10.39 7.51 10.99
C PHE A 149 -11.62 6.63 10.75
N TYR A 150 -12.77 7.08 11.23
CA TYR A 150 -14.09 6.63 10.75
C TYR A 150 -15.04 7.81 10.47
N SER A 151 -14.57 9.06 10.54
CA SER A 151 -15.40 10.19 10.14
C SER A 151 -15.44 10.28 8.62
N GLU A 152 -16.64 10.17 8.05
CA GLU A 152 -16.97 10.21 6.61
C GLU A 152 -16.47 11.47 5.87
N ASN A 153 -16.00 12.48 6.60
CA ASN A 153 -15.44 13.71 6.06
C ASN A 153 -13.91 13.64 5.92
N LYS A 154 -13.43 13.07 4.82
CA LYS A 154 -12.03 13.14 4.39
C LYS A 154 -11.64 14.60 4.07
N THR A 155 -11.37 15.41 5.09
CA THR A 155 -10.76 16.74 4.89
C THR A 155 -9.28 16.58 4.59
N LYS A 156 -8.73 17.35 3.64
CA LYS A 156 -7.30 17.35 3.27
C LYS A 156 -6.36 17.89 4.37
N THR A 157 -6.92 18.30 5.51
CA THR A 157 -6.17 18.92 6.60
C THR A 157 -6.45 18.18 7.91
N PHE A 158 -5.39 17.70 8.55
CA PHE A 158 -5.43 17.10 9.87
C PHE A 158 -5.26 18.18 10.93
N LYS A 159 -6.14 18.21 11.93
CA LYS A 159 -6.14 19.21 13.01
C LYS A 159 -5.55 18.62 14.28
N GLY A 160 -4.90 19.44 15.08
CA GLY A 160 -4.39 19.07 16.39
C GLY A 160 -4.15 20.28 17.27
N GLU A 161 -3.51 20.03 18.41
CA GLU A 161 -3.13 21.02 19.41
C GLU A 161 -1.60 21.08 19.55
N PHE A 162 -1.06 22.28 19.52
CA PHE A 162 0.31 22.60 19.93
C PHE A 162 0.28 23.29 21.28
N LYS A 163 0.86 22.64 22.29
CA LYS A 163 1.02 23.18 23.63
C LYS A 163 2.48 23.53 23.88
N ASN A 164 2.74 24.76 24.30
CA ASN A 164 4.05 25.24 24.75
C ASN A 164 3.83 26.07 26.01
N ALA A 165 4.46 25.65 27.12
CA ALA A 165 4.19 26.18 28.45
C ALA A 165 2.66 26.21 28.74
N ASP A 166 2.12 27.37 29.09
CA ASP A 166 0.69 27.57 29.41
C ASP A 166 -0.16 27.96 28.19
N LYS A 167 0.40 27.93 26.98
CA LYS A 167 -0.31 28.30 25.75
C LYS A 167 -0.64 27.06 24.92
N THR A 168 -1.91 26.93 24.57
CA THR A 168 -2.42 25.94 23.61
C THR A 168 -2.88 26.66 22.35
N THR A 169 -2.46 26.17 21.19
CA THR A 169 -2.79 26.74 19.88
C THR A 169 -3.12 25.65 18.86
N GLU A 170 -3.91 25.96 17.84
CA GLU A 170 -4.22 25.00 16.78
C GLU A 170 -2.99 24.76 15.89
N ILE A 171 -2.76 23.49 15.57
CA ILE A 171 -1.80 23.02 14.57
C ILE A 171 -2.56 22.30 13.47
N LEU A 172 -2.22 22.60 12.22
CA LEU A 172 -2.81 22.02 11.02
C LEU A 172 -1.73 21.30 10.24
N LEU A 173 -1.99 20.07 9.79
CA LEU A 173 -1.16 19.33 8.85
C LEU A 173 -1.89 19.17 7.51
N ASP A 174 -1.19 19.43 6.41
CA ASP A 174 -1.66 19.28 5.04
C ASP A 174 -1.62 17.81 4.60
N THR A 175 -2.27 16.95 5.38
CA THR A 175 -2.39 15.52 5.12
C THR A 175 -3.79 15.02 5.47
N ASP A 176 -4.20 13.98 4.77
CA ASP A 176 -5.39 13.19 5.09
C ASP A 176 -5.03 11.92 5.89
N ASP A 177 -3.75 11.68 6.19
CA ASP A 177 -3.25 10.47 6.86
C ASP A 177 -2.04 10.82 7.74
N ILE A 178 -2.04 10.39 9.01
CA ILE A 178 -0.94 10.59 9.97
C ILE A 178 -0.21 9.29 10.34
N PHE A 179 -0.59 8.16 9.74
CA PHE A 179 0.00 6.87 10.04
C PHE A 179 1.42 6.75 9.51
N ILE A 180 2.29 6.11 10.29
CA ILE A 180 3.74 5.99 10.01
C ILE A 180 4.11 4.52 9.96
N GLY A 181 5.03 4.13 9.08
CA GLY A 181 5.51 2.75 9.00
C GLY A 181 4.57 1.81 8.22
N ARG A 182 3.61 2.34 7.46
CA ARG A 182 2.77 1.54 6.58
C ARG A 182 3.55 1.08 5.35
N LYS A 183 3.33 -0.18 4.95
CA LYS A 183 3.72 -0.64 3.62
C LYS A 183 2.76 -0.03 2.61
N LEU A 184 3.23 0.86 1.76
CA LEU A 184 2.47 1.31 0.60
C LEU A 184 2.33 0.14 -0.38
N GLU A 185 1.17 0.04 -1.00
CA GLU A 185 0.92 -0.92 -2.09
C GLU A 185 0.46 -0.14 -3.30
N ASN A 186 1.42 0.20 -4.16
CA ASN A 186 1.15 1.03 -5.32
C ASN A 186 0.99 0.16 -6.55
N PHE A 187 0.06 0.54 -7.43
CA PHE A 187 -0.17 -0.11 -8.71
C PHE A 187 -0.18 0.95 -9.81
N GLU A 188 0.65 0.74 -10.83
CA GLU A 188 0.69 1.58 -12.02
C GLU A 188 -0.41 1.15 -12.98
N LEU A 189 -1.33 2.06 -13.28
CA LEU A 189 -2.41 1.85 -14.24
C LEU A 189 -1.86 1.96 -15.68
N PRO A 190 -2.55 1.39 -16.68
CA PRO A 190 -2.12 1.47 -18.09
C PRO A 190 -1.92 2.89 -18.64
N ASN A 191 -2.57 3.89 -18.05
CA ASN A 191 -2.37 5.31 -18.39
C ASN A 191 -1.23 5.98 -17.59
N GLN A 192 -0.32 5.20 -16.98
CA GLN A 192 0.79 5.66 -16.15
C GLN A 192 0.38 6.38 -14.86
N LYS A 193 -0.90 6.35 -14.51
CA LYS A 193 -1.39 6.86 -13.22
C LYS A 193 -1.09 5.84 -12.13
N GLU A 194 -0.52 6.28 -11.03
CA GLU A 194 -0.30 5.44 -9.86
C GLU A 194 -1.51 5.50 -8.92
N ILE A 195 -1.92 4.35 -8.39
CA ILE A 195 -2.90 4.27 -7.30
C ILE A 195 -2.31 3.55 -6.09
N ASN A 196 -2.63 4.03 -4.90
CA ASN A 196 -2.30 3.37 -3.64
C ASN A 196 -3.46 2.47 -3.22
N LEU A 197 -3.29 1.15 -3.34
CA LEU A 197 -4.30 0.14 -3.06
C LEU A 197 -4.74 0.13 -1.60
N ARG A 198 -3.86 0.44 -0.66
CA ARG A 198 -4.27 0.60 0.75
C ARG A 198 -5.22 1.79 0.94
N LYS A 199 -5.02 2.89 0.21
CA LYS A 199 -5.97 4.02 0.25
C LYS A 199 -7.32 3.65 -0.40
N VAL A 200 -7.30 2.81 -1.42
CA VAL A 200 -8.50 2.33 -2.12
C VAL A 200 -9.30 1.34 -1.26
N PHE A 201 -8.62 0.42 -0.56
CA PHE A 201 -9.23 -0.64 0.26
C PHE A 201 -9.13 -0.39 1.77
N ALA A 202 -9.34 0.86 2.18
CA ALA A 202 -9.50 1.26 3.59
C ALA A 202 -8.40 0.78 4.56
N GLY A 203 -7.14 0.70 4.11
CA GLY A 203 -5.97 0.40 4.93
C GLY A 203 -5.50 -1.05 4.88
N TYR A 204 -6.33 -1.98 4.40
CA TYR A 204 -5.98 -3.40 4.29
C TYR A 204 -5.03 -3.64 3.10
N GLY A 205 -3.87 -4.23 3.42
CA GLY A 205 -2.85 -4.59 2.43
C GLY A 205 -3.04 -5.99 1.86
N GLY A 206 -1.94 -6.59 1.45
CA GLY A 206 -1.87 -7.97 0.96
C GLY A 206 -2.24 -8.13 -0.51
N ASN A 207 -2.40 -7.04 -1.25
CA ASN A 207 -2.96 -7.09 -2.59
C ASN A 207 -1.94 -7.61 -3.61
N GLN A 208 -2.36 -8.57 -4.42
CA GLN A 208 -1.62 -9.16 -5.51
C GLN A 208 -2.42 -9.03 -6.80
N PHE A 209 -1.80 -8.47 -7.84
CA PHE A 209 -2.46 -8.32 -9.13
C PHE A 209 -2.93 -9.69 -9.67
N TYR A 210 -4.20 -9.76 -10.05
CA TYR A 210 -4.82 -11.00 -10.52
C TYR A 210 -5.24 -10.93 -11.99
N SER A 211 -6.00 -9.90 -12.37
CA SER A 211 -6.40 -9.68 -13.77
C SER A 211 -6.77 -8.23 -14.09
N LEU A 212 -6.72 -7.91 -15.37
CA LEU A 212 -7.12 -6.63 -15.95
C LEU A 212 -8.03 -6.89 -17.14
N THR A 213 -9.10 -6.11 -17.26
CA THR A 213 -9.91 -6.00 -18.48
C THR A 213 -10.12 -4.54 -18.82
N GLU A 214 -9.87 -4.19 -20.07
CA GLU A 214 -10.19 -2.87 -20.64
C GLU A 214 -11.33 -3.06 -21.64
N ASP A 215 -12.47 -2.42 -21.36
CA ASP A 215 -13.65 -2.45 -22.24
C ASP A 215 -14.04 -1.02 -22.63
N LYS A 216 -14.82 -0.88 -23.70
CA LYS A 216 -15.30 0.40 -24.23
C LYS A 216 -16.12 1.19 -23.21
N SER A 217 -16.79 0.50 -22.28
CA SER A 217 -17.65 1.11 -21.25
C SER A 217 -17.01 1.22 -19.87
N GLU A 218 -16.16 0.28 -19.47
CA GLU A 218 -15.54 0.25 -18.14
C GLU A 218 -14.23 -0.54 -18.15
N ASN A 219 -13.29 -0.16 -17.27
CA ASN A 219 -12.09 -0.94 -17.02
C ASN A 219 -12.20 -1.61 -15.64
N ARG A 220 -11.65 -2.81 -15.50
CA ARG A 220 -11.74 -3.61 -14.26
C ARG A 220 -10.39 -4.18 -13.89
N LEU A 221 -9.99 -4.01 -12.63
CA LEU A 221 -8.82 -4.65 -12.04
C LEU A 221 -9.25 -5.56 -10.90
N ILE A 222 -8.82 -6.83 -10.95
CA ILE A 222 -8.97 -7.75 -9.83
C ILE A 222 -7.61 -7.91 -9.14
N PHE A 223 -7.67 -7.89 -7.81
CA PHE A 223 -6.59 -8.28 -6.92
C PHE A 223 -7.03 -9.49 -6.10
N TYR A 224 -6.14 -10.46 -5.97
CA TYR A 224 -6.24 -11.42 -4.86
C TYR A 224 -5.60 -10.77 -3.63
N PHE A 225 -6.11 -11.02 -2.44
CA PHE A 225 -5.49 -10.52 -1.22
C PHE A 225 -5.40 -11.59 -0.14
N GLU A 226 -4.38 -11.43 0.69
CA GLU A 226 -4.17 -12.16 1.94
C GLU A 226 -3.63 -11.14 2.96
N SER A 227 -4.42 -10.86 3.99
CA SER A 227 -4.12 -9.83 4.98
C SER A 227 -4.55 -10.26 6.38
N ILE A 228 -3.87 -9.75 7.40
CA ILE A 228 -4.30 -9.97 8.79
C ILE A 228 -5.77 -9.58 8.99
N SER A 229 -6.50 -10.41 9.74
CA SER A 229 -7.92 -10.17 10.01
C SER A 229 -8.14 -9.01 10.97
N ASN A 230 -7.25 -8.86 11.93
CA ASN A 230 -7.33 -7.81 12.93
C ASN A 230 -5.95 -7.17 13.10
N HIS A 231 -5.91 -5.84 13.05
CA HIS A 231 -4.68 -5.09 13.31
C HIS A 231 -4.23 -5.22 14.77
N ASN A 232 -5.15 -5.51 15.69
CA ASN A 232 -4.81 -5.89 17.05
C ASN A 232 -4.45 -7.38 17.10
N ALA A 233 -3.15 -7.67 17.05
CA ALA A 233 -2.60 -9.03 17.10
C ALA A 233 -2.95 -9.79 18.39
N CYS A 234 -3.28 -9.08 19.48
CA CYS A 234 -3.71 -9.68 20.74
C CYS A 234 -5.23 -9.85 20.85
N GLY A 235 -6.00 -9.34 19.89
CA GLY A 235 -7.44 -9.54 19.79
C GLY A 235 -7.80 -10.86 19.12
N GLN A 236 -9.09 -11.20 19.17
CA GLN A 236 -9.62 -12.30 18.35
C GLN A 236 -9.26 -12.06 16.88
N CYS A 237 -8.84 -13.12 16.19
CA CYS A 237 -8.38 -13.10 14.80
C CYS A 237 -7.09 -12.31 14.54
N GLY A 238 -6.35 -11.86 15.57
CA GLY A 238 -5.16 -11.04 15.40
C GLY A 238 -3.86 -11.82 15.16
N ALA A 239 -3.74 -13.04 15.70
CA ALA A 239 -2.45 -13.74 15.80
C ALA A 239 -2.22 -14.87 14.79
N SER A 240 -3.25 -15.34 14.08
CA SER A 240 -3.15 -16.59 13.30
C SER A 240 -3.96 -16.67 12.01
N ASP A 241 -5.02 -15.88 11.88
CA ASP A 241 -6.00 -16.08 10.82
C ASP A 241 -5.97 -14.89 9.85
N ASP A 242 -5.74 -15.19 8.58
CA ASP A 242 -5.73 -14.21 7.51
C ASP A 242 -7.11 -14.11 6.85
N GLU A 243 -7.49 -12.89 6.51
CA GLU A 243 -8.56 -12.61 5.56
C GLU A 243 -8.01 -12.83 4.16
N LYS A 244 -8.68 -13.68 3.39
CA LYS A 244 -8.30 -13.97 2.02
C LYS A 244 -9.49 -13.78 1.10
N GLY A 245 -9.20 -13.34 -0.12
CA GLY A 245 -10.26 -13.20 -1.10
C GLY A 245 -9.85 -12.40 -2.31
N TYR A 246 -10.85 -11.76 -2.90
CA TYR A 246 -10.69 -10.96 -4.09
C TYR A 246 -11.27 -9.57 -3.89
N ARG A 247 -10.54 -8.58 -4.39
CA ARG A 247 -10.99 -7.20 -4.50
C ARG A 247 -11.04 -6.81 -5.95
N ILE A 248 -12.04 -6.02 -6.33
CA ILE A 248 -12.19 -5.51 -7.68
C ILE A 248 -12.37 -4.00 -7.65
N ILE A 249 -11.66 -3.31 -8.53
CA ILE A 249 -11.83 -1.88 -8.78
C ILE A 249 -12.46 -1.72 -10.16
N TYR A 250 -13.54 -0.94 -10.22
CA TYR A 250 -14.20 -0.57 -11.46
C TYR A 250 -13.84 0.87 -11.78
N PHE A 251 -13.39 1.10 -13.00
CA PHE A 251 -13.03 2.42 -13.50
C PHE A 251 -13.93 2.83 -14.67
N ASP A 252 -14.04 4.14 -14.86
CA ASP A 252 -14.45 4.66 -16.17
C ASP A 252 -13.31 4.48 -17.21
N LYS A 253 -13.60 4.83 -18.47
CA LYS A 253 -12.63 4.80 -19.56
C LYS A 253 -11.39 5.68 -19.35
N ASN A 254 -11.46 6.65 -18.43
CA ASN A 254 -10.39 7.58 -18.12
C ASN A 254 -9.61 7.16 -16.86
N TRP A 255 -9.83 5.94 -16.36
CA TRP A 255 -9.18 5.43 -15.15
C TRP A 255 -9.50 6.22 -13.87
N ASN A 256 -10.73 6.75 -13.80
CA ASN A 256 -11.31 7.24 -12.55
C ASN A 256 -12.07 6.11 -11.86
N ILE A 257 -11.80 5.91 -10.58
CA ILE A 257 -12.46 4.88 -9.77
C ILE A 257 -13.94 5.23 -9.64
N LYS A 258 -14.81 4.30 -10.05
CA LYS A 258 -16.27 4.41 -9.90
C LYS A 258 -16.74 3.73 -8.63
N LYS A 259 -16.25 2.53 -8.37
CA LYS A 259 -16.56 1.74 -7.17
C LYS A 259 -15.52 0.66 -6.94
N THR A 260 -15.58 0.05 -5.76
CA THR A 260 -14.79 -1.11 -5.35
C THR A 260 -15.70 -2.13 -4.69
N ASP A 261 -15.49 -3.41 -4.97
CA ASP A 261 -16.16 -4.50 -4.27
C ASP A 261 -15.11 -5.46 -3.68
N GLU A 262 -15.44 -6.12 -2.57
CA GLU A 262 -14.62 -7.13 -1.91
C GLU A 262 -15.41 -8.44 -1.74
N PHE A 263 -14.73 -9.57 -1.93
CA PHE A 263 -15.30 -10.91 -1.84
C PHE A 263 -14.37 -11.81 -1.05
N LEU A 264 -14.81 -12.20 0.14
CA LEU A 264 -14.05 -13.07 1.04
C LEU A 264 -14.17 -14.54 0.62
N THR A 265 -13.04 -15.23 0.64
CA THR A 265 -12.92 -16.68 0.52
C THR A 265 -12.49 -17.32 1.83
N GLU A 266 -11.77 -16.61 2.70
CA GLU A 266 -11.48 -17.02 4.08
C GLU A 266 -11.58 -15.76 4.95
N SER A 267 -12.19 -15.86 6.13
CA SER A 267 -12.40 -14.72 7.01
C SER A 267 -12.60 -15.18 8.44
N CYS A 268 -11.75 -14.74 9.36
CA CYS A 268 -11.97 -15.01 10.76
C CYS A 268 -13.07 -14.11 11.33
N LEU A 269 -13.14 -12.84 10.90
CA LEU A 269 -14.15 -11.90 11.36
C LEU A 269 -15.56 -12.27 10.87
N SER A 270 -15.66 -12.87 9.69
CA SER A 270 -16.94 -13.28 9.08
C SER A 270 -17.24 -14.78 9.26
N PHE A 271 -16.44 -15.50 10.06
CA PHE A 271 -16.60 -16.95 10.29
C PHE A 271 -16.65 -17.78 8.98
N ILE A 272 -15.79 -17.44 8.02
CA ILE A 272 -15.64 -18.16 6.75
C ILE A 272 -14.37 -19.00 6.81
N TYR A 273 -14.50 -20.29 7.13
CA TYR A 273 -13.37 -21.22 7.28
C TYR A 273 -13.43 -22.41 6.32
N ASP A 274 -14.64 -22.83 5.93
CA ASP A 274 -14.88 -24.05 5.14
C ASP A 274 -15.02 -23.75 3.64
N THR A 275 -13.98 -23.17 3.04
CA THR A 275 -13.96 -22.85 1.61
C THR A 275 -13.30 -23.94 0.78
N LYS A 276 -13.98 -24.36 -0.30
CA LYS A 276 -13.52 -25.40 -1.21
C LYS A 276 -13.42 -24.87 -2.64
N ILE A 277 -12.28 -25.09 -3.29
CA ILE A 277 -12.16 -24.85 -4.72
C ILE A 277 -12.82 -26.02 -5.45
N ILE A 278 -13.95 -25.77 -6.10
CA ILE A 278 -14.70 -26.78 -6.85
C ILE A 278 -14.33 -26.82 -8.33
N LYS A 279 -13.72 -25.74 -8.84
CA LYS A 279 -13.17 -25.68 -10.21
C LYS A 279 -12.00 -24.72 -10.25
N LYS A 280 -10.92 -25.13 -10.91
CA LYS A 280 -9.76 -24.26 -11.19
C LYS A 280 -9.30 -24.51 -12.61
N SER A 281 -9.30 -23.45 -13.41
CA SER A 281 -8.83 -23.45 -14.79
C SER A 281 -7.94 -22.24 -15.05
N LYS A 282 -7.38 -22.12 -16.26
CA LYS A 282 -6.56 -20.95 -16.63
C LYS A 282 -7.34 -19.63 -16.61
N THR A 283 -8.64 -19.68 -16.85
CA THR A 283 -9.50 -18.50 -17.04
C THR A 283 -10.51 -18.29 -15.91
N GLU A 284 -10.72 -19.28 -15.05
CA GLU A 284 -11.77 -19.25 -14.04
C GLU A 284 -11.40 -20.08 -12.82
N VAL A 285 -11.73 -19.55 -11.63
CA VAL A 285 -11.74 -20.28 -10.36
C VAL A 285 -13.13 -20.18 -9.74
N LYS A 286 -13.68 -21.31 -9.30
CA LYS A 286 -14.96 -21.37 -8.60
C LYS A 286 -14.77 -21.95 -7.21
N TYR A 287 -15.26 -21.22 -6.21
CA TYR A 287 -15.26 -21.57 -4.81
C TYR A 287 -16.68 -21.96 -4.38
N GLN A 288 -16.78 -22.94 -3.51
CA GLN A 288 -17.92 -23.16 -2.63
C GLN A 288 -17.52 -22.65 -1.25
N ILE A 289 -18.29 -21.71 -0.71
CA ILE A 289 -17.98 -21.04 0.54
C ILE A 289 -19.10 -21.32 1.53
N THR A 290 -18.72 -21.67 2.76
CA THR A 290 -19.63 -21.80 3.89
C THR A 290 -19.38 -20.64 4.85
N ASP A 291 -20.44 -19.90 5.13
CA ASP A 291 -20.47 -18.77 6.06
C ASP A 291 -21.22 -19.23 7.32
N ASP A 292 -20.49 -19.27 8.43
CA ASP A 292 -20.98 -19.73 9.73
C ASP A 292 -21.33 -18.56 10.68
N SER A 293 -21.45 -17.32 10.18
CA SER A 293 -21.69 -16.11 10.99
C SER A 293 -23.08 -16.00 11.65
N GLY A 294 -23.95 -17.01 11.53
CA GLY A 294 -25.33 -16.97 12.03
C GLY A 294 -25.88 -18.31 12.50
N ALA A 295 -27.16 -18.33 12.91
CA ALA A 295 -27.84 -19.52 13.42
C ALA A 295 -27.97 -20.65 12.38
N ASP A 296 -28.05 -20.29 11.10
CA ASP A 296 -28.05 -21.22 9.97
C ASP A 296 -26.78 -21.03 9.13
N LYS A 297 -26.11 -22.15 8.82
CA LYS A 297 -24.96 -22.15 7.91
C LYS A 297 -25.42 -21.77 6.50
N LYS A 298 -24.83 -20.73 5.92
CA LYS A 298 -25.12 -20.31 4.54
C LYS A 298 -24.04 -20.82 3.61
N GLN A 299 -24.46 -21.38 2.47
CA GLN A 299 -23.54 -21.78 1.42
C GLN A 299 -23.81 -20.99 0.15
N TYR A 300 -22.75 -20.50 -0.48
CA TYR A 300 -22.82 -19.81 -1.76
C TYR A 300 -21.61 -20.16 -2.63
N PHE A 301 -21.69 -19.84 -3.92
CA PHE A 301 -20.56 -20.00 -4.82
C PHE A 301 -19.95 -18.66 -5.19
N LEU A 302 -18.63 -18.59 -5.26
CA LEU A 302 -17.91 -17.45 -5.81
C LEU A 302 -17.22 -17.88 -7.11
N VAL A 303 -17.56 -17.24 -8.21
CA VAL A 303 -16.91 -17.48 -9.51
C VAL A 303 -16.05 -16.28 -9.85
N VAL A 304 -14.74 -16.49 -9.95
CA VAL A 304 -13.76 -15.48 -10.34
C VAL A 304 -13.31 -15.80 -11.76
N ASN A 305 -13.70 -14.94 -12.71
CA ASN A 305 -13.31 -15.07 -14.11
C ASN A 305 -12.13 -14.14 -14.41
N LYS A 306 -10.97 -14.74 -14.61
CA LYS A 306 -9.71 -14.07 -14.93
C LYS A 306 -9.73 -13.40 -16.29
N ALA A 307 -10.37 -14.03 -17.28
CA ALA A 307 -10.36 -13.55 -18.67
C ALA A 307 -11.17 -12.25 -18.85
N ASN A 308 -12.27 -12.10 -18.10
CA ASN A 308 -13.16 -10.95 -18.19
C ASN A 308 -13.03 -9.99 -17.00
N SER A 309 -12.15 -10.29 -16.04
CA SER A 309 -12.05 -9.57 -14.75
C SER A 309 -13.41 -9.36 -14.09
N THR A 310 -14.15 -10.45 -13.89
CA THR A 310 -15.46 -10.42 -13.19
C THR A 310 -15.48 -11.38 -12.03
N ILE A 311 -16.28 -11.03 -11.02
CA ILE A 311 -16.53 -11.86 -9.83
C ILE A 311 -18.04 -11.93 -9.64
N VAL A 312 -18.57 -13.14 -9.49
CA VAL A 312 -20.00 -13.37 -9.29
C VAL A 312 -20.20 -14.23 -8.04
N LYS A 313 -20.99 -13.72 -7.10
CA LYS A 313 -21.52 -14.48 -5.95
C LYS A 313 -22.88 -15.05 -6.35
N LEU A 314 -23.02 -16.38 -6.30
CA LEU A 314 -24.20 -17.15 -6.72
C LEU A 314 -24.85 -17.87 -5.55
#